data_AF-A0A7C3QSE1-F1
#
_entry.id   AF-A0A7C3QSE1-F1
#
_cell.length_a   1.000
_cell.length_b   1.000
_cell.length_c   1.000
_cell.angle_alpha   90.00
_cell.angle_beta   90.00
_cell.angle_gamma   90.00
#
_symmetry.space_group_name_H-M   'P 1'
#
loop_
_entity.id
_entity.type
_entity.pdbx_description
1 polymer ?
#
loop_
_entity_poly.entity_id
_entity_poly.type
_entity_poly.pdbx_seq_one_letter_code
_entity_poly.pdbx_strand_id
1 'polypeptide(L)'
;SLLLRFAINGVGRTQDQGEKGRPQFQVWVMGHDEILAFANHIGAVGRYKSTALAECCAWLQERAANTNRDVIPKEIWRLHAVPAMQRNGITLRQMQRGLGMAFMGTGLYKQNVSRTRLARLAQAVGGEPFLEALAASDVYWDQIVAIEPAGEEEVYDLTVPGPSNFVANDFVVHNSIEQDADTVMLLHRPEMHEPGQHDGVIEVIIGKQRNGPTGEVTLTYLKQFMRYENFAVEGPFGVDG
;
A
#
# COMPACT_ATOMS: atom_id res chain seq x y z
N SER A 1 17.44 -2.73 6.61
CA SER A 1 17.95 -2.05 7.83
C SER A 1 18.08 -3.05 8.98
N LEU A 2 19.14 -3.01 9.79
CA LEU A 2 19.33 -3.97 10.91
C LEU A 2 18.25 -3.84 12.00
N LEU A 3 17.76 -2.62 12.27
CA LEU A 3 16.75 -2.36 13.30
C LEU A 3 15.38 -2.98 12.96
N LEU A 4 15.00 -2.98 11.69
CA LEU A 4 13.75 -3.59 11.25
C LEU A 4 13.71 -5.11 11.51
N ARG A 5 14.86 -5.78 11.58
CA ARG A 5 14.94 -7.20 11.97
C ARG A 5 14.53 -7.46 13.42
N PHE A 6 14.51 -6.42 14.25
CA PHE A 6 14.03 -6.46 15.63
C PHE A 6 12.66 -5.78 15.76
N ALA A 7 11.95 -5.56 14.64
CA ALA A 7 10.70 -4.80 14.57
C ALA A 7 10.81 -3.35 15.11
N ILE A 8 12.01 -2.75 15.04
CA ILE A 8 12.26 -1.39 15.50
C ILE A 8 12.22 -0.45 14.29
N ASN A 9 11.15 0.34 14.18
CA ASN A 9 11.04 1.40 13.18
C ASN A 9 11.76 2.68 13.66
N GLY A 10 12.77 3.10 12.90
CA GLY A 10 13.56 4.30 13.17
C GLY A 10 13.52 5.29 12.00
N VAL A 11 13.84 6.55 12.28
CA VAL A 11 13.91 7.62 11.27
C VAL A 11 15.36 7.93 10.96
N GLY A 12 15.76 7.72 9.72
CA GLY A 12 17.01 8.28 9.20
C GLY A 12 16.88 9.79 9.05
N ARG A 13 17.86 10.53 9.58
CA ARG A 13 18.00 11.97 9.34
C ARG A 13 19.42 12.29 8.94
N THR A 14 19.56 13.14 7.93
CA THR A 14 20.84 13.74 7.56
C THR A 14 20.90 15.13 8.19
N GLN A 15 21.95 15.37 8.98
CA GLN A 15 22.26 16.66 9.55
C GLN A 15 23.44 17.24 8.77
N ASP A 16 23.18 18.29 8.00
CA ASP A 16 24.24 19.07 7.38
C ASP A 16 25.01 19.83 8.47
N GLN A 17 26.34 19.79 8.35
CA GLN A 17 27.27 20.46 9.25
C GLN A 17 27.88 21.73 8.62
N GLY A 18 27.49 22.07 7.39
CA GLY A 18 28.00 23.23 6.66
C GLY A 18 29.53 23.19 6.57
N GLU A 19 30.18 24.29 6.94
CA GLU A 19 31.65 24.39 6.94
C GLU A 19 32.33 23.60 8.07
N LYS A 20 31.57 23.12 9.08
CA LYS A 20 32.14 22.43 10.25
C LYS A 20 32.53 20.98 9.97
N GLY A 21 32.16 20.43 8.82
CA GLY A 21 32.58 19.09 8.42
C GLY A 21 31.57 18.37 7.53
N ARG A 22 31.71 17.04 7.47
CA ARG A 22 30.87 16.18 6.63
C ARG A 22 29.46 16.04 7.22
N PRO A 23 28.43 15.82 6.38
CA PRO A 23 27.08 15.50 6.84
C PRO A 23 27.09 14.32 7.82
N GLN A 24 26.29 14.44 8.88
CA GLN A 24 26.11 13.37 9.85
C GLN A 24 24.79 12.65 9.59
N PHE A 25 24.82 11.33 9.65
CA PHE A 25 23.63 10.50 9.52
C PHE A 25 23.22 9.99 10.89
N GLN A 26 21.98 10.29 11.28
CA GLN A 26 21.41 9.94 12.57
C GLN A 26 20.23 9.00 12.37
N VAL A 27 20.02 8.10 13.32
CA VAL A 27 18.83 7.25 13.38
C VAL A 27 18.09 7.55 14.68
N TRP A 28 16.82 7.94 14.56
CA TRP A 28 15.98 8.32 15.68
C TRP A 28 14.93 7.24 15.93
N VAL A 29 14.89 6.68 17.13
CA VAL A 29 13.84 5.77 17.60
C VAL A 29 12.98 6.54 18.59
N MET A 30 11.72 6.79 18.23
CA MET A 30 10.82 7.68 18.99
C MET A 30 9.51 7.01 19.39
N GLY A 31 9.18 5.87 18.78
CA GLY A 31 7.94 5.17 19.07
C GLY A 31 8.01 4.45 20.41
N HIS A 32 6.87 4.38 21.10
CA HIS A 32 6.79 3.79 22.44
C HIS A 32 7.28 2.34 22.44
N ASP A 33 6.69 1.51 21.57
CA ASP A 33 6.98 0.08 21.51
C ASP A 33 8.38 -0.16 20.94
N GLU A 34 8.82 0.67 19.99
CA GLU A 34 10.15 0.60 19.38
C GLU A 34 11.26 0.93 20.37
N ILE A 35 11.08 1.90 21.28
CA ILE A 35 12.06 2.21 22.33
C ILE A 35 12.17 1.04 23.30
N LEU A 36 11.03 0.45 23.71
CA LEU A 36 11.03 -0.72 24.58
C LEU A 36 11.70 -1.93 23.91
N ALA A 37 11.40 -2.18 22.64
CA ALA A 37 12.05 -3.22 21.84
C ALA A 37 13.56 -2.98 21.70
N PHE A 38 13.98 -1.72 21.46
CA PHE A 38 15.40 -1.36 21.42
C PHE A 38 16.09 -1.67 22.75
N ALA A 39 15.49 -1.29 23.88
CA ALA A 39 16.05 -1.57 25.19
C ALA A 39 16.17 -3.07 25.48
N ASN A 40 15.17 -3.86 25.05
CA ASN A 40 15.12 -5.29 25.28
C ASN A 40 16.12 -6.07 24.41
N HIS A 41 16.24 -5.73 23.12
CA HIS A 41 17.02 -6.51 22.16
C HIS A 41 18.44 -6.01 21.92
N ILE A 42 18.67 -4.70 22.10
CA ILE A 42 19.93 -4.04 21.72
C ILE A 42 20.59 -3.39 22.95
N GLY A 43 19.84 -2.59 23.69
CA GLY A 43 20.31 -1.89 24.88
C GLY A 43 21.32 -0.77 24.57
N ALA A 44 21.89 -0.20 25.64
CA ALA A 44 22.89 0.85 25.54
C ALA A 44 24.19 0.45 26.25
N VAL A 45 25.32 0.89 25.70
CA VAL A 45 26.66 0.58 26.23
C VAL A 45 27.18 1.70 27.13
N GLY A 46 27.65 1.31 28.31
CA GLY A 46 28.24 2.21 29.31
C GLY A 46 27.23 2.72 30.33
N ARG A 47 27.66 2.80 31.60
CA ARG A 47 26.79 3.04 32.77
C ARG A 47 25.82 4.20 32.56
N TYR A 48 26.31 5.36 32.14
CA TYR A 48 25.48 6.55 31.92
C TYR A 48 24.33 6.29 30.93
N LYS A 49 24.62 5.68 29.77
CA LYS A 49 23.63 5.45 28.72
C LYS A 49 22.65 4.34 29.11
N SER A 50 23.13 3.27 29.75
CA SER A 50 22.28 2.18 30.23
C SER A 50 21.30 2.65 31.31
N THR A 51 21.76 3.51 32.24
CA THR A 51 20.88 4.12 33.26
C THR A 51 19.83 5.02 32.62
N ALA A 52 20.24 5.92 31.71
CA ALA A 52 19.30 6.81 31.01
C ALA A 52 18.24 6.01 30.20
N LEU A 53 18.65 4.93 29.53
CA LEU A 53 17.70 4.08 28.79
C LEU A 53 16.70 3.40 29.73
N ALA A 54 17.15 2.93 30.90
CA ALA A 54 16.28 2.33 31.91
C ALA A 54 15.25 3.33 32.46
N GLU A 55 15.67 4.57 32.73
CA GLU A 55 14.77 5.66 33.16
C GLU A 55 13.73 5.98 32.09
N CYS A 56 14.12 6.05 30.82
CA CYS A 56 13.18 6.21 29.70
C CYS A 56 12.17 5.05 29.63
N CYS A 57 12.62 3.81 29.79
CA CYS A 57 11.73 2.64 29.77
C CYS A 57 10.72 2.67 30.93
N ALA A 58 11.17 3.00 32.14
CA ALA A 58 10.29 3.14 33.30
C ALA A 58 9.23 4.23 33.06
N TRP A 59 9.63 5.37 32.49
CA TRP A 59 8.69 6.44 32.14
C TRP A 59 7.67 6.03 31.06
N LEU A 60 8.08 5.23 30.07
CA LEU A 60 7.21 4.77 29.00
C LEU A 60 6.18 3.74 29.48
N GLN A 61 6.57 2.78 30.33
CA GLN A 61 5.70 1.69 30.80
C GLN A 61 4.40 2.17 31.46
N GLU A 62 4.37 3.38 32.00
CA GLU A 62 3.19 3.98 32.64
C GLU A 62 2.22 4.65 31.65
N ARG A 63 2.54 4.66 30.35
CA ARG A 63 1.83 5.45 29.32
C ARG A 63 1.37 4.56 28.18
N ALA A 64 0.23 4.91 27.60
CA ALA A 64 -0.27 4.21 26.43
C ALA A 64 0.53 4.61 25.18
N ALA A 65 0.91 3.62 24.37
CA ALA A 65 1.45 3.86 23.04
C ALA A 65 0.44 4.60 22.15
N ASN A 66 0.93 5.57 21.38
CA ASN A 66 0.16 6.24 20.34
C ASN A 66 1.00 6.31 19.06
N THR A 67 0.84 5.31 18.19
CA THR A 67 1.61 5.21 16.95
C THR A 67 0.67 5.41 15.75
N ASN A 68 0.98 6.42 14.93
CA ASN A 68 0.27 6.74 13.68
C ASN A 68 1.12 6.42 12.45
N ARG A 69 2.05 5.47 12.57
CA ARG A 69 3.00 5.12 11.51
C ARG A 69 2.62 3.86 10.75
N ASP A 70 2.40 2.78 11.47
CA ASP A 70 1.92 1.53 10.90
C ASP A 70 0.40 1.55 10.78
N VAL A 71 -0.09 2.11 9.68
CA VAL A 71 -1.52 2.29 9.43
C VAL A 71 -1.94 1.56 8.17
N ILE A 72 -2.95 0.70 8.31
CA ILE A 72 -3.55 -0.03 7.21
C ILE A 72 -4.35 0.95 6.34
N PRO A 73 -4.18 0.93 5.01
CA PRO A 73 -4.87 1.85 4.11
C PRO A 73 -6.40 1.79 4.26
N LYS A 74 -7.04 2.96 4.16
CA LYS A 74 -8.50 3.13 4.26
C LYS A 74 -9.29 2.26 3.26
N GLU A 75 -8.67 1.81 2.19
CA GLU A 75 -9.27 0.93 1.18
C GLU A 75 -9.79 -0.38 1.80
N ILE A 76 -9.19 -0.81 2.92
CA ILE A 76 -9.62 -1.99 3.69
C ILE A 76 -11.09 -1.94 4.09
N TRP A 77 -11.64 -0.72 4.30
CA TRP A 77 -13.06 -0.55 4.63
C TRP A 77 -13.97 -1.08 3.54
N ARG A 78 -13.69 -0.75 2.27
CA ARG A 78 -14.53 -1.12 1.13
C ARG A 78 -14.22 -2.50 0.61
N LEU A 79 -12.95 -2.91 0.65
CA LEU A 79 -12.50 -4.19 0.12
C LEU A 79 -12.87 -5.37 1.02
N HIS A 80 -12.85 -5.18 2.35
CA HIS A 80 -13.02 -6.29 3.30
C HIS A 80 -14.11 -6.03 4.34
N ALA A 81 -14.07 -4.88 5.03
CA ALA A 81 -14.97 -4.65 6.16
C ALA A 81 -16.45 -4.54 5.74
N VAL A 82 -16.77 -3.75 4.71
CA VAL A 82 -18.14 -3.57 4.21
C VAL A 82 -18.72 -4.88 3.65
N PRO A 83 -18.00 -5.65 2.80
CA PRO A 83 -18.48 -6.97 2.38
C PRO A 83 -18.72 -7.94 3.54
N ALA A 84 -17.85 -7.96 4.56
CA ALA A 84 -18.05 -8.78 5.75
C ALA A 84 -19.31 -8.36 6.53
N MET A 85 -19.51 -7.05 6.70
CA MET A 85 -20.72 -6.52 7.33
C MET A 85 -21.99 -6.94 6.59
N GLN A 86 -22.00 -6.85 5.26
CA GLN A 86 -23.15 -7.25 4.44
C GLN A 86 -23.45 -8.74 4.57
N ARG A 87 -22.42 -9.60 4.50
CA ARG A 87 -22.57 -11.05 4.68
C ARG A 87 -23.13 -11.41 6.06
N ASN A 88 -22.72 -10.68 7.09
CA ASN A 88 -23.09 -10.97 8.47
C ASN A 88 -24.30 -10.15 8.99
N GLY A 89 -24.94 -9.35 8.13
CA GLY A 89 -26.10 -8.52 8.52
C GLY A 89 -25.75 -7.43 9.55
N ILE A 90 -24.50 -6.99 9.60
CA ILE A 90 -24.01 -6.00 10.57
C ILE A 90 -24.19 -4.60 10.01
N THR A 91 -24.92 -3.76 10.74
CA THR A 91 -25.10 -2.36 10.37
C THR A 91 -23.86 -1.52 10.69
N LEU A 92 -23.68 -0.39 9.99
CA LEU A 92 -22.62 0.57 10.28
C LEU A 92 -22.59 1.02 11.74
N ARG A 93 -23.78 1.18 12.35
CA ARG A 93 -23.89 1.57 13.75
C ARG A 93 -23.43 0.47 14.71
N GLN A 94 -23.74 -0.79 14.42
CA GLN A 94 -23.26 -1.93 15.21
C GLN A 94 -21.74 -2.09 15.08
N MET A 95 -21.19 -1.98 13.86
CA MET A 95 -19.75 -2.06 13.64
C MET A 95 -19.02 -0.95 14.42
N GLN A 96 -19.47 0.32 14.33
CA GLN A 96 -18.83 1.42 15.07
C GLN A 96 -18.95 1.27 16.59
N ARG A 97 -20.06 0.72 17.08
CA ARG A 97 -20.19 0.33 18.49
C ARG A 97 -19.15 -0.74 18.87
N GLY A 98 -18.94 -1.74 18.01
CA GLY A 98 -17.92 -2.78 18.20
C GLY A 98 -16.48 -2.23 18.22
N LEU A 99 -16.22 -1.12 17.52
CA LEU A 99 -14.95 -0.41 17.60
C LEU A 99 -14.76 0.39 18.90
N GLY A 100 -15.82 0.53 19.71
CA GLY A 100 -15.79 1.32 20.94
C GLY A 100 -15.80 2.84 20.71
N MET A 101 -16.41 3.31 19.62
CA MET A 101 -16.46 4.72 19.27
C MET A 101 -17.88 5.26 19.10
N ALA A 102 -18.02 6.58 19.17
CA ALA A 102 -19.28 7.25 18.87
C ALA A 102 -19.65 7.13 17.39
N PHE A 103 -20.95 7.05 17.11
CA PHE A 103 -21.44 6.95 15.74
C PHE A 103 -21.17 8.24 14.97
N MET A 104 -20.46 8.14 13.84
CA MET A 104 -20.07 9.29 13.01
C MET A 104 -20.37 9.09 11.51
N GLY A 105 -21.25 8.14 11.18
CA GLY A 105 -21.62 7.84 9.80
C GLY A 105 -20.44 7.32 8.97
N THR A 106 -20.48 7.56 7.66
CA THR A 106 -19.52 7.01 6.69
C THR A 106 -18.18 7.76 6.63
N GLY A 107 -18.03 8.86 7.39
CA GLY A 107 -16.77 9.61 7.48
C GLY A 107 -15.58 8.75 7.96
N LEU A 108 -15.86 7.70 8.71
CA LEU A 108 -14.88 6.71 9.15
C LEU A 108 -14.11 6.05 7.99
N TYR A 109 -14.77 5.83 6.85
CA TYR A 109 -14.17 5.15 5.69
C TYR A 109 -13.07 5.96 4.99
N LYS A 110 -12.87 7.22 5.38
CA LYS A 110 -11.79 8.06 4.87
C LYS A 110 -10.49 7.92 5.65
N GLN A 111 -10.51 7.21 6.78
CA GLN A 111 -9.38 7.10 7.70
C GLN A 111 -8.64 5.79 7.51
N ASN A 112 -7.31 5.83 7.60
CA ASN A 112 -6.49 4.63 7.77
C ASN A 112 -6.77 4.00 9.14
N VAL A 113 -6.39 2.74 9.30
CA VAL A 113 -6.74 1.92 10.46
C VAL A 113 -5.46 1.43 11.14
N SER A 114 -5.27 1.73 12.42
CA SER A 114 -4.17 1.13 13.18
C SER A 114 -4.38 -0.37 13.40
N ARG A 115 -3.32 -1.15 13.62
CA ARG A 115 -3.43 -2.60 13.88
C ARG A 115 -4.40 -2.95 14.99
N THR A 116 -4.31 -2.27 16.13
CA THR A 116 -5.21 -2.50 17.27
C THR A 116 -6.67 -2.23 16.91
N ARG A 117 -6.93 -1.19 16.09
CA ARG A 117 -8.28 -0.90 15.60
C ARG A 117 -8.72 -1.92 14.56
N LEU A 118 -7.82 -2.41 13.72
CA LEU A 118 -8.09 -3.45 12.72
C LEU A 118 -8.50 -4.77 13.39
N ALA A 119 -7.83 -5.17 14.47
CA ALA A 119 -8.20 -6.35 15.25
C ALA A 119 -9.63 -6.23 15.82
N ARG A 120 -9.99 -5.05 16.36
CA ARG A 120 -11.37 -4.79 16.81
C ARG A 120 -12.36 -4.77 15.65
N LEU A 121 -11.95 -4.22 14.50
CA LEU A 121 -12.77 -4.18 13.30
C LEU A 121 -13.12 -5.59 12.83
N ALA A 122 -12.12 -6.47 12.77
CA ALA A 122 -12.29 -7.86 12.35
C ALA A 122 -13.38 -8.56 13.18
N GLN A 123 -13.35 -8.40 14.50
CA GLN A 123 -14.39 -8.91 15.41
C GLN A 123 -15.74 -8.20 15.20
N ALA A 124 -15.73 -6.88 15.08
CA ALA A 124 -16.93 -6.06 14.93
C ALA A 124 -17.70 -6.32 13.62
N VAL A 125 -17.05 -6.90 12.61
CA VAL A 125 -17.68 -7.31 11.34
C VAL A 125 -17.93 -8.82 11.26
N GLY A 126 -17.84 -9.54 12.38
CA GLY A 126 -18.18 -10.96 12.48
C GLY A 126 -17.02 -11.92 12.21
N GLY A 127 -15.79 -11.56 12.60
CA GLY A 127 -14.61 -12.43 12.53
C GLY A 127 -14.09 -12.60 11.10
N GLU A 128 -13.81 -11.50 10.40
CA GLU A 128 -13.28 -11.55 9.04
C GLU A 128 -11.81 -12.05 9.04
N PRO A 129 -11.51 -13.24 8.47
CA PRO A 129 -10.19 -13.87 8.65
C PRO A 129 -9.02 -13.09 8.07
N PHE A 130 -9.22 -12.36 6.97
CA PHE A 130 -8.18 -11.56 6.35
C PHE A 130 -7.81 -10.35 7.21
N LEU A 131 -8.78 -9.67 7.82
CA LEU A 131 -8.58 -8.57 8.75
C LEU A 131 -7.91 -9.05 10.03
N GLU A 132 -8.24 -10.25 10.53
CA GLU A 132 -7.55 -10.88 11.66
C GLU A 132 -6.08 -11.16 11.33
N ALA A 133 -5.82 -11.83 10.19
CA ALA A 133 -4.48 -12.14 9.75
C ALA A 133 -3.65 -10.86 9.52
N LEU A 134 -4.23 -9.85 8.88
CA LEU A 134 -3.57 -8.57 8.62
C LEU A 134 -3.30 -7.78 9.90
N ALA A 135 -4.18 -7.84 10.90
CA ALA A 135 -3.97 -7.18 12.18
C ALA A 135 -2.80 -7.79 12.96
N ALA A 136 -2.61 -9.10 12.84
CA ALA A 136 -1.54 -9.87 13.49
C ALA A 136 -0.26 -10.03 12.65
N SER A 137 -0.25 -9.57 11.40
CA SER A 137 0.88 -9.76 10.49
C SER A 137 2.10 -8.92 10.88
N ASP A 138 3.30 -9.43 10.59
CA ASP A 138 4.57 -8.69 10.77
C ASP A 138 4.90 -7.73 9.60
N VAL A 139 3.99 -7.55 8.65
CA VAL A 139 4.20 -6.69 7.46
C VAL A 139 3.89 -5.25 7.80
N TYR A 140 4.91 -4.39 7.85
CA TYR A 140 4.77 -2.96 8.05
C TYR A 140 4.17 -2.27 6.81
N TRP A 141 3.09 -1.51 6.99
CA TRP A 141 2.49 -0.74 5.90
C TRP A 141 3.06 0.67 5.87
N ASP A 142 3.77 0.97 4.79
CA ASP A 142 4.29 2.31 4.53
C ASP A 142 3.61 2.96 3.32
N GLN A 143 3.38 4.26 3.39
CA GLN A 143 2.76 5.00 2.31
C GLN A 143 3.81 5.42 1.29
N ILE A 144 3.57 5.14 0.02
CA ILE A 144 4.35 5.72 -1.08
C ILE A 144 4.09 7.24 -1.10
N VAL A 145 5.14 8.02 -0.86
CA VAL A 145 5.07 9.51 -0.83
C VAL A 145 5.44 10.16 -2.16
N ALA A 146 6.25 9.48 -2.97
CA ALA A 146 6.71 9.93 -4.27
C ALA A 146 7.08 8.73 -5.15
N ILE A 147 6.96 8.90 -6.46
CA ILE A 147 7.48 7.98 -7.47
C ILE A 147 8.23 8.85 -8.46
N GLU A 148 9.53 8.62 -8.61
CA GLU A 148 10.43 9.43 -9.42
C GLU A 148 11.20 8.51 -10.38
N PRO A 149 11.50 8.95 -11.61
CA PRO A 149 12.32 8.17 -12.54
C PRO A 149 13.74 7.95 -11.98
N ALA A 150 14.17 6.69 -11.90
CA ALA A 150 15.50 6.33 -11.40
C ALA A 150 16.61 6.39 -12.48
N GLY A 151 16.25 6.52 -13.77
CA GLY A 151 17.18 6.41 -14.90
C GLY A 151 17.33 4.98 -15.40
N GLU A 152 18.42 4.72 -16.14
CA GLU A 152 18.76 3.37 -16.63
C GLU A 152 19.76 2.72 -15.67
N GLU A 153 19.38 1.61 -15.07
CA GLU A 153 20.22 0.82 -14.14
C GLU A 153 20.09 -0.68 -14.45
N GLU A 154 21.12 -1.46 -14.13
CA GLU A 154 21.03 -2.92 -14.18
C GLU A 154 20.10 -3.42 -13.06
N VAL A 155 19.09 -4.21 -13.43
CA VAL A 155 18.12 -4.79 -12.49
C VAL A 155 18.25 -6.30 -12.44
N TYR A 156 18.00 -6.85 -11.25
CA TYR A 156 18.08 -8.28 -10.97
C TYR A 156 16.74 -8.75 -10.42
N ASP A 157 16.31 -9.94 -10.83
CA ASP A 157 15.11 -10.61 -10.31
C ASP A 157 15.48 -12.01 -9.79
N LEU A 158 14.69 -12.51 -8.85
CA LEU A 158 14.85 -13.84 -8.26
C LEU A 158 13.59 -14.67 -8.51
N THR A 159 13.75 -15.86 -9.08
CA THR A 159 12.64 -16.82 -9.15
C THR A 159 12.50 -17.55 -7.81
N VAL A 160 11.41 -17.29 -7.09
CA VAL A 160 11.09 -17.97 -5.83
C VAL A 160 9.93 -18.94 -6.07
N PRO A 161 10.13 -20.27 -5.96
CA PRO A 161 9.05 -21.25 -6.12
C PRO A 161 7.95 -21.04 -5.08
N GLY A 162 6.70 -21.05 -5.53
CA GLY A 162 5.53 -20.91 -4.67
C GLY A 162 4.93 -19.50 -4.72
N PRO A 163 5.20 -18.63 -3.73
CA PRO A 163 4.50 -17.34 -3.60
C PRO A 163 4.98 -16.28 -4.60
N SER A 164 6.02 -16.57 -5.39
CA SER A 164 6.57 -15.68 -6.44
C SER A 164 6.82 -14.25 -5.95
N ASN A 165 7.28 -14.11 -4.71
CA ASN A 165 7.69 -12.84 -4.11
C ASN A 165 8.87 -13.07 -3.15
N PHE A 166 9.61 -12.00 -2.87
CA PHE A 166 10.73 -11.99 -1.94
C PHE A 166 10.89 -10.63 -1.26
N VAL A 167 11.74 -10.57 -0.24
CA VAL A 167 12.07 -9.32 0.44
C VAL A 167 13.37 -8.75 -0.12
N ALA A 168 13.31 -7.51 -0.64
CA ALA A 168 14.46 -6.77 -1.15
C ALA A 168 14.39 -5.31 -0.67
N ASN A 169 15.51 -4.78 -0.18
CA ASN A 169 15.59 -3.42 0.37
C ASN A 169 14.48 -3.10 1.41
N ASP A 170 14.14 -4.09 2.24
CA ASP A 170 13.06 -4.02 3.25
C ASP A 170 11.64 -3.90 2.67
N PHE A 171 11.45 -4.05 1.35
CA PHE A 171 10.14 -4.16 0.69
C PHE A 171 9.82 -5.62 0.34
N VAL A 172 8.54 -5.98 0.39
CA VAL A 172 8.04 -7.21 -0.23
C VAL A 172 7.80 -6.91 -1.70
N VAL A 173 8.60 -7.52 -2.58
CA VAL A 173 8.50 -7.35 -4.03
C VAL A 173 7.97 -8.65 -4.64
N HIS A 174 6.99 -8.52 -5.52
CA HIS A 174 6.52 -9.65 -6.33
C HIS A 174 7.42 -9.79 -7.56
N ASN A 175 7.63 -11.03 -8.01
CA ASN A 175 8.34 -11.32 -9.24
C ASN A 175 7.69 -10.59 -10.42
N SER A 176 8.50 -10.23 -11.41
CA SER A 176 8.02 -9.44 -12.54
C SER A 176 7.05 -10.25 -13.41
N ILE A 177 5.73 -10.11 -13.19
CA ILE A 177 4.68 -10.77 -14.00
C ILE A 177 4.78 -10.38 -15.48
N GLU A 178 5.31 -9.19 -15.75
CA GLU A 178 5.55 -8.69 -17.09
C GLU A 178 6.56 -9.56 -17.83
N GLN A 179 7.58 -10.12 -17.16
CA GLN A 179 8.60 -10.94 -17.83
C GLN A 179 8.04 -12.28 -18.31
N ASP A 180 7.11 -12.86 -17.54
CA ASP A 180 6.47 -14.14 -17.86
C ASP A 180 5.36 -14.01 -18.92
N ALA A 181 4.76 -12.82 -19.08
CA ALA A 181 3.71 -12.61 -20.07
C ALA A 181 4.25 -12.64 -21.51
N ASP A 182 3.59 -13.39 -22.39
CA ASP A 182 3.85 -13.32 -23.84
C ASP A 182 3.27 -12.06 -24.48
N THR A 183 2.15 -11.56 -23.94
CA THR A 183 1.50 -10.33 -24.40
C THR A 183 0.96 -9.55 -23.20
N VAL A 184 1.19 -8.23 -23.19
CA VAL A 184 0.60 -7.30 -22.21
C VAL A 184 -0.24 -6.29 -22.98
N MET A 185 -1.52 -6.16 -22.60
CA MET A 185 -2.45 -5.20 -23.16
C MET A 185 -2.98 -4.29 -22.06
N LEU A 186 -2.90 -2.98 -22.27
CA LEU A 186 -3.45 -1.96 -21.39
C LEU A 186 -4.71 -1.39 -22.04
N LEU A 187 -5.74 -1.13 -21.22
CA LEU A 187 -6.98 -0.51 -21.66
C LEU A 187 -7.00 0.95 -21.22
N HIS A 188 -7.04 1.87 -22.17
CA HIS A 188 -7.14 3.31 -21.94
C HIS A 188 -8.50 3.82 -22.42
N ARG A 189 -9.21 4.56 -21.55
CA ARG A 189 -10.51 5.20 -21.86
C ARG A 189 -10.32 6.72 -21.82
N PRO A 190 -10.12 7.38 -22.97
CA PRO A 190 -9.86 8.82 -23.01
C PRO A 190 -10.98 9.64 -22.35
N GLU A 191 -12.24 9.23 -22.54
CA GLU A 191 -13.43 9.88 -21.95
C GLU A 191 -13.41 10.00 -20.42
N MET A 192 -12.63 9.17 -19.71
CA MET A 192 -12.49 9.24 -18.25
C MET A 192 -11.64 10.42 -17.80
N HIS A 193 -10.72 10.88 -18.66
CA HIS A 193 -9.84 12.02 -18.42
C HIS A 193 -10.35 13.30 -19.10
N GLU A 194 -11.04 13.15 -20.23
CA GLU A 194 -11.61 14.25 -21.02
C GLU A 194 -13.13 14.06 -21.20
N PRO A 195 -13.94 14.34 -20.16
CA PRO A 195 -15.37 14.12 -20.21
C PRO A 195 -16.05 14.92 -21.33
N GLY A 196 -16.82 14.24 -22.18
CA GLY A 196 -17.52 14.84 -23.31
C GLY A 196 -16.76 14.79 -24.64
N GLN A 197 -15.53 14.30 -24.64
CA GLN A 197 -14.78 13.92 -25.84
C GLN A 197 -14.61 12.39 -25.87
N HIS A 198 -14.44 11.82 -27.07
CA HIS A 198 -14.14 10.40 -27.25
C HIS A 198 -15.16 9.45 -26.58
N ASP A 199 -16.45 9.82 -26.59
CA ASP A 199 -17.51 9.03 -25.97
C ASP A 199 -17.59 7.64 -26.60
N GLY A 200 -17.46 6.61 -25.76
CA GLY A 200 -17.45 5.23 -26.23
C GLY A 200 -16.21 4.85 -27.03
N VAL A 201 -15.10 5.58 -26.93
CA VAL A 201 -13.80 5.16 -27.47
C VAL A 201 -12.97 4.47 -26.38
N ILE A 202 -12.32 3.37 -26.75
CA ILE A 202 -11.31 2.72 -25.92
C ILE A 202 -10.08 2.39 -26.76
N GLU A 203 -8.90 2.61 -26.20
CA GLU A 203 -7.62 2.29 -26.81
C GLU A 203 -7.05 1.05 -26.12
N VAL A 204 -6.73 0.04 -26.91
CA VAL A 204 -6.01 -1.15 -26.48
C VAL A 204 -4.55 -0.98 -26.85
N ILE A 205 -3.70 -0.76 -25.85
CA ILE A 205 -2.26 -0.57 -26.03
C ILE A 205 -1.57 -1.91 -25.81
N ILE A 206 -0.99 -2.48 -26.86
CA ILE A 206 -0.15 -3.68 -26.80
C ILE A 206 1.23 -3.26 -26.30
N GLY A 207 1.41 -3.22 -24.99
CA GLY A 207 2.66 -2.82 -24.34
C GLY A 207 3.78 -3.87 -24.44
N LYS A 208 3.42 -5.16 -24.55
CA LYS A 208 4.37 -6.26 -24.77
C LYS A 208 3.78 -7.27 -25.77
N GLN A 209 4.59 -7.76 -26.70
CA GLN A 209 4.26 -8.87 -27.59
C GLN A 209 5.54 -9.63 -27.95
N ARG A 210 5.73 -10.85 -27.42
CA ARG A 210 6.97 -11.63 -27.59
C ARG A 210 7.16 -12.10 -29.04
N ASN A 211 6.06 -12.38 -29.74
CA ASN A 211 6.05 -12.99 -31.07
C ASN A 211 5.46 -12.07 -32.16
N GLY A 212 5.55 -10.76 -31.99
CA GLY A 212 4.88 -9.81 -32.88
C GLY A 212 5.06 -8.35 -32.47
N PRO A 213 4.47 -7.41 -33.22
CA PRO A 213 4.63 -5.98 -32.96
C PRO A 213 3.81 -5.54 -31.73
N THR A 214 4.34 -4.53 -31.03
CA THR A 214 3.57 -3.67 -30.13
C THR A 214 2.84 -2.60 -30.94
N GLY A 215 1.86 -1.93 -30.32
CA GLY A 215 1.07 -0.89 -30.99
C GLY A 215 -0.26 -0.61 -30.29
N GLU A 216 -1.08 0.21 -30.92
CA GLU A 216 -2.38 0.63 -30.37
C GLU A 216 -3.51 0.21 -31.31
N VAL A 217 -4.62 -0.25 -30.73
CA VAL A 217 -5.84 -0.60 -31.45
C VAL A 217 -7.00 0.14 -30.82
N THR A 218 -7.66 0.99 -31.61
CA THR A 218 -8.86 1.69 -31.18
C THR A 218 -10.09 0.79 -31.37
N LEU A 219 -10.96 0.74 -30.36
CA LEU A 219 -12.24 0.03 -30.36
C LEU A 219 -13.38 0.96 -29.95
N THR A 220 -14.60 0.58 -30.31
CA THR A 220 -15.84 1.22 -29.84
C THR A 220 -16.38 0.48 -28.62
N TYR A 221 -16.65 1.19 -27.53
CA TYR A 221 -17.23 0.66 -26.30
C TYR A 221 -18.70 1.05 -26.15
N LEU A 222 -19.59 0.06 -26.27
CA LEU A 222 -21.02 0.20 -26.11
C LEU A 222 -21.42 0.03 -24.64
N LYS A 223 -21.40 1.14 -23.89
CA LYS A 223 -21.69 1.21 -22.44
C LYS A 223 -22.94 0.44 -22.02
N GLN A 224 -24.03 0.60 -22.77
CA GLN A 224 -25.34 -0.01 -22.51
C GLN A 224 -25.34 -1.55 -22.60
N PHE A 225 -24.36 -2.14 -23.29
CA PHE A 225 -24.23 -3.59 -23.47
C PHE A 225 -22.96 -4.16 -22.87
N MET A 226 -22.09 -3.32 -22.26
CA MET A 226 -20.76 -3.71 -21.79
C MET A 226 -19.95 -4.45 -22.88
N ARG A 227 -20.07 -4.01 -24.15
CA ARG A 227 -19.50 -4.68 -25.33
C ARG A 227 -18.48 -3.81 -26.05
N TYR A 228 -17.44 -4.45 -26.58
CA TYR A 228 -16.46 -3.82 -27.48
C TYR A 228 -16.74 -4.23 -28.93
N GLU A 229 -16.61 -3.29 -29.86
CA GLU A 229 -16.72 -3.52 -31.30
C GLU A 229 -15.54 -2.90 -32.03
N ASN A 230 -15.32 -3.35 -33.26
CA ASN A 230 -14.32 -2.75 -34.14
C ASN A 230 -14.64 -1.27 -34.33
N PHE A 231 -13.62 -0.43 -34.17
CA PHE A 231 -13.78 0.99 -34.44
C PHE A 231 -14.01 1.20 -35.93
N ALA A 232 -15.21 1.65 -36.29
CA ALA A 232 -15.54 2.05 -37.65
C ALA A 232 -15.31 3.56 -37.75
N VAL A 233 -14.35 3.97 -38.58
CA VAL A 233 -14.27 5.36 -39.02
C VAL A 233 -15.49 5.59 -39.92
N GLU A 234 -16.35 6.55 -39.61
CA GLU A 234 -17.34 7.03 -40.57
C GLU A 234 -16.58 7.60 -41.78
N GLY A 235 -16.37 6.75 -42.79
CA GLY A 235 -15.92 7.21 -44.09
C GLY A 235 -17.03 8.03 -44.72
N PRO A 236 -16.72 9.15 -45.40
CA PRO A 236 -17.74 9.86 -46.17
C PRO A 236 -18.27 8.89 -47.21
N PHE A 237 -19.59 8.73 -47.28
CA PHE A 237 -20.26 7.91 -48.28
C PHE A 237 -19.73 8.21 -49.69
N GLY A 238 -18.87 7.32 -50.20
CA GLY A 238 -18.59 7.18 -51.62
C GLY A 238 -19.59 6.18 -52.18
N VAL A 239 -20.67 6.69 -52.77
CA VAL A 239 -21.44 5.96 -53.77
C VAL A 239 -20.48 5.71 -54.93
N ASP A 240 -20.26 4.45 -55.31
CA ASP A 240 -20.08 4.04 -56.70
C ASP A 240 -20.12 2.51 -56.82
N GLY A 241 -21.05 2.05 -57.67
CA GLY A 241 -20.92 0.89 -58.57
C GLY A 241 -20.78 -0.50 -57.99
#